data_AF-A0A1Q6M835-F1
#
_entry.id   AF-A0A1Q6M835-F1
#
_cell.length_a   1.000
_cell.length_b   1.000
_cell.length_c   1.000
_cell.angle_alpha   90.00
_cell.angle_beta   90.00
_cell.angle_gamma   90.00
#
_symmetry.space_group_name_H-M   'P 1'
#
loop_
_entity.id
_entity.type
_entity.pdbx_description
1 polymer ?
#
loop_
_entity_poly.entity_id
_entity_poly.type
_entity_poly.pdbx_seq_one_letter_code
_entity_poly.pdbx_strand_id
1 'polypeptide(L)'
;MDKCDWINSIYKYFIILDRINKQFKFLIRTMKYEEIEEHFFYLSTELLRLIPFTENKKDNSIFLNLKDGICLLKEHINFIESDLKKILQENTKTLLKIKKIRNKYEHEPHNVNGAFSTGHSSFSAMGFYCRNELVSIDTMELTYIIYDLNKLFDKIEKKINIIEFENKDELNQFNKMYIEKIKRIQIINYNKAYTRIPRQYYSYQ
;
A
#
# COMPACT_ATOMS: atom_id res chain seq x y z
N MET A 1 -15.74 3.68 -24.22
CA MET A 1 -15.29 3.95 -22.85
C MET A 1 -15.32 5.46 -22.71
N ASP A 2 -16.17 5.98 -21.84
CA ASP A 2 -16.26 7.42 -21.62
C ASP A 2 -14.91 7.94 -21.10
N LYS A 3 -14.59 9.18 -21.45
CA LYS A 3 -13.33 9.87 -21.12
C LYS A 3 -12.99 9.80 -19.62
N CYS A 4 -14.00 9.66 -18.76
CA CYS A 4 -13.90 9.66 -17.30
C CYS A 4 -14.18 8.30 -16.64
N ASP A 5 -14.38 7.22 -17.39
CA ASP A 5 -14.64 5.87 -16.83
C ASP A 5 -13.50 5.35 -15.94
N TRP A 6 -12.29 5.86 -16.14
CA TRP A 6 -11.15 5.56 -15.27
C TRP A 6 -11.39 6.00 -13.82
N ILE A 7 -12.25 7.00 -13.56
CA ILE A 7 -12.63 7.44 -12.20
C ILE A 7 -13.37 6.31 -11.46
N ASN A 8 -14.24 5.60 -12.16
CA ASN A 8 -14.97 4.47 -11.60
C ASN A 8 -14.00 3.31 -11.31
N SER A 9 -12.97 3.15 -12.15
CA SER A 9 -11.94 2.14 -12.00
C SER A 9 -10.97 2.44 -10.84
N ILE A 10 -10.51 3.70 -10.71
CA ILE A 10 -9.58 4.10 -9.66
C ILE A 10 -10.22 4.03 -8.27
N TYR A 11 -11.54 4.23 -8.17
CA TYR A 11 -12.27 4.11 -6.90
C TYR A 11 -12.05 2.76 -6.20
N LYS A 12 -11.92 1.66 -6.95
CA LYS A 12 -11.64 0.34 -6.36
C LYS A 12 -10.33 0.35 -5.57
N TYR A 13 -9.31 1.04 -6.07
CA TYR A 13 -8.03 1.18 -5.40
C TYR A 13 -8.09 2.10 -4.18
N PHE A 14 -8.95 3.14 -4.21
CA PHE A 14 -9.23 3.95 -3.02
C PHE A 14 -9.82 3.11 -1.89
N ILE A 15 -10.74 2.19 -2.21
CA ILE A 15 -11.31 1.26 -1.23
C ILE A 15 -10.24 0.31 -0.67
N ILE A 16 -9.36 -0.23 -1.52
CA ILE A 16 -8.26 -1.08 -1.07
C ILE A 16 -7.35 -0.31 -0.10
N LEU A 17 -6.96 0.92 -0.47
CA LEU A 17 -6.09 1.74 0.38
C LEU A 17 -6.78 2.17 1.68
N ASP A 18 -8.06 2.52 1.67
CA ASP A 18 -8.83 2.84 2.89
C ASP A 18 -8.86 1.64 3.85
N ARG A 19 -9.06 0.42 3.33
CA ARG A 19 -9.01 -0.81 4.13
C ARG A 19 -7.61 -1.05 4.68
N ILE A 20 -6.57 -0.94 3.86
CA ILE A 20 -5.16 -1.02 4.29
C ILE A 20 -4.91 -0.06 5.47
N ASN A 21 -5.32 1.21 5.35
CA ASN A 21 -5.13 2.19 6.42
C ASN A 21 -5.88 1.82 7.71
N LYS A 22 -7.11 1.31 7.61
CA LYS A 22 -7.89 0.82 8.76
C LYS A 22 -7.20 -0.33 9.46
N GLN A 23 -6.78 -1.36 8.71
CA GLN A 23 -6.07 -2.52 9.26
C GLN A 23 -4.72 -2.11 9.87
N PHE A 24 -3.99 -1.22 9.20
CA PHE A 24 -2.72 -0.72 9.69
C PHE A 24 -2.86 0.09 10.99
N LYS A 25 -3.93 0.89 11.11
CA LYS A 25 -4.25 1.60 12.36
C LYS A 25 -4.53 0.65 13.53
N PHE A 26 -5.17 -0.49 13.28
CA PHE A 26 -5.33 -1.53 14.29
C PHE A 26 -3.98 -2.15 14.65
N LEU A 27 -3.16 -2.49 13.65
CA LEU A 27 -1.84 -3.09 13.84
C LEU A 27 -0.90 -2.24 14.70
N ILE A 28 -0.92 -0.91 14.54
CA ILE A 28 -0.11 0.02 15.36
C ILE A 28 -0.59 0.09 16.82
N ARG A 29 -1.86 -0.25 17.10
CA ARG A 29 -2.50 -0.04 18.40
C ARG A 29 -2.73 -1.32 19.20
N THR A 30 -2.87 -2.46 18.54
CA THR A 30 -3.21 -3.72 19.21
C THR A 30 -1.96 -4.38 19.80
N MET A 31 -2.16 -5.11 20.89
CA MET A 31 -1.15 -5.92 21.59
C MET A 31 -1.49 -7.42 21.56
N LYS A 32 -2.58 -7.81 20.88
CA LYS A 32 -3.07 -9.20 20.86
C LYS A 32 -2.48 -9.97 19.69
N TYR A 33 -1.83 -11.09 19.99
CA TYR A 33 -1.10 -11.93 19.03
C TYR A 33 -1.93 -12.30 17.79
N GLU A 34 -3.12 -12.87 17.97
CA GLU A 34 -3.90 -13.44 16.87
C GLU A 34 -4.39 -12.35 15.91
N GLU A 35 -4.76 -11.20 16.46
CA GLU A 35 -5.19 -10.03 15.69
C GLU A 35 -4.03 -9.43 14.87
N ILE A 36 -2.81 -9.41 15.42
CA ILE A 36 -1.63 -8.88 14.73
C ILE A 36 -1.31 -9.71 13.48
N GLU A 37 -1.33 -11.05 13.59
CA GLU A 37 -1.05 -11.94 12.46
C GLU A 37 -2.04 -11.75 11.30
N GLU A 38 -3.35 -11.74 11.59
CA GLU A 38 -4.41 -11.53 10.59
C GLU A 38 -4.23 -10.18 9.87
N HIS A 39 -3.98 -9.11 10.62
CA HIS A 39 -3.76 -7.79 10.06
C HIS A 39 -2.50 -7.73 9.18
N PHE A 40 -1.41 -8.36 9.62
CA PHE A 40 -0.16 -8.39 8.86
C PHE A 40 -0.31 -9.12 7.53
N PHE A 41 -1.02 -10.25 7.55
CA PHE A 41 -1.30 -11.03 6.34
C PHE A 41 -2.17 -10.26 5.35
N TYR A 42 -3.23 -9.62 5.84
CA TYR A 42 -4.09 -8.77 5.02
C TYR A 42 -3.28 -7.67 4.31
N LEU A 43 -2.45 -6.96 5.08
CA LEU A 43 -1.61 -5.89 4.55
C LEU A 43 -0.62 -6.43 3.50
N SER A 44 0.02 -7.57 3.77
CA SER A 44 0.99 -8.17 2.86
C SER A 44 0.38 -8.58 1.52
N THR A 45 -0.89 -8.96 1.51
CA THR A 45 -1.61 -9.36 0.30
C THR A 45 -2.11 -8.15 -0.49
N GLU A 46 -2.74 -7.19 0.18
CA GLU A 46 -3.38 -6.05 -0.49
C GLU A 46 -2.39 -4.97 -0.94
N LEU A 47 -1.27 -4.76 -0.22
CA LEU A 47 -0.25 -3.77 -0.62
C LEU A 47 0.33 -4.04 -2.00
N LEU A 48 0.53 -5.31 -2.35
CA LEU A 48 1.07 -5.71 -3.66
C LEU A 48 0.11 -5.40 -4.82
N ARG A 49 -1.19 -5.25 -4.55
CA ARG A 49 -2.17 -4.81 -5.56
C ARG A 49 -2.07 -3.32 -5.87
N LEU A 50 -1.62 -2.52 -4.91
CA LEU A 50 -1.39 -1.08 -5.08
C LEU A 50 -0.01 -0.78 -5.69
N ILE A 51 0.95 -1.68 -5.51
CA ILE A 51 2.31 -1.56 -6.05
C ILE A 51 2.61 -2.82 -6.87
N PRO A 52 2.07 -2.94 -8.10
CA PRO A 52 2.28 -4.12 -8.92
C PRO A 52 3.73 -4.15 -9.42
N PHE A 53 4.52 -5.14 -9.02
CA PHE A 53 5.91 -5.28 -9.45
C PHE A 53 6.26 -6.71 -9.84
N THR A 54 7.26 -6.82 -10.70
CA THR A 54 7.91 -8.09 -11.05
C THR A 54 9.32 -8.09 -10.48
N GLU A 55 9.84 -9.28 -10.24
CA GLU A 55 11.17 -9.51 -9.69
C GLU A 55 12.02 -10.25 -10.71
N ASN A 56 13.20 -9.73 -10.97
CA ASN A 56 14.24 -10.47 -11.67
C ASN A 56 15.00 -11.33 -10.64
N LYS A 57 14.74 -12.64 -10.67
CA LYS A 57 15.34 -13.60 -9.72
C LYS A 57 16.87 -13.71 -9.82
N LYS A 58 17.49 -13.20 -10.91
CA LYS A 58 18.94 -13.30 -11.11
C LYS A 58 19.73 -12.30 -10.25
N ASP A 59 19.17 -11.13 -10.01
CA ASP A 59 19.85 -10.01 -9.32
C ASP A 59 18.99 -9.41 -8.18
N ASN A 60 17.83 -10.02 -7.88
CA ASN A 60 16.84 -9.53 -6.92
C ASN A 60 16.37 -8.09 -7.21
N SER A 61 16.53 -7.60 -8.44
CA SER A 61 15.97 -6.32 -8.84
C SER A 61 14.46 -6.43 -9.03
N ILE A 62 13.74 -5.36 -8.68
CA ILE A 62 12.30 -5.26 -8.89
C ILE A 62 11.96 -4.12 -9.82
N PHE A 63 10.95 -4.32 -10.65
CA PHE A 63 10.48 -3.33 -11.61
C PHE A 63 8.96 -3.29 -11.61
N LEU A 64 8.42 -2.08 -11.79
CA LEU A 64 6.97 -1.86 -11.83
C LEU A 64 6.36 -2.63 -13.01
N ASN A 65 5.28 -3.38 -12.76
CA ASN A 65 4.55 -4.07 -13.80
C ASN A 65 3.51 -3.11 -14.41
N LEU A 66 3.87 -2.47 -15.53
CA LEU A 66 3.01 -1.47 -16.18
C LEU A 66 1.74 -2.06 -16.83
N LYS A 67 1.64 -3.39 -16.91
CA LYS A 67 0.50 -4.10 -17.51
C LYS A 67 -0.46 -4.65 -16.45
N ASP A 68 -0.37 -4.20 -15.21
CA ASP A 68 -1.13 -4.77 -14.11
C ASP A 68 -1.60 -3.72 -13.09
N GLY A 69 -2.64 -4.07 -12.35
CA GLY A 69 -3.20 -3.28 -11.26
C GLY A 69 -3.44 -1.82 -11.62
N ILE A 70 -3.06 -0.94 -10.70
CA ILE A 70 -3.28 0.50 -10.83
C ILE A 70 -2.51 1.12 -12.01
N CYS A 71 -1.44 0.47 -12.49
CA CYS A 71 -0.64 0.96 -13.60
C CYS A 71 -1.38 0.92 -14.95
N LEU A 72 -2.45 0.12 -15.06
CA LEU A 72 -3.35 0.13 -16.22
C LEU A 72 -4.02 1.50 -16.44
N LEU A 73 -4.02 2.37 -15.42
CA LEU A 73 -4.62 3.72 -15.49
C LEU A 73 -3.61 4.82 -15.84
N LYS A 74 -2.37 4.48 -16.20
CA LYS A 74 -1.29 5.46 -16.45
C LYS A 74 -1.56 6.46 -17.58
N GLU A 75 -2.32 6.06 -18.59
CA GLU A 75 -2.72 6.96 -19.69
C GLU A 75 -3.66 8.08 -19.21
N HIS A 76 -4.37 7.85 -18.10
CA HIS A 76 -5.27 8.83 -17.49
C HIS A 76 -4.64 9.58 -16.31
N ILE A 77 -3.66 8.96 -15.65
CA ILE A 77 -2.97 9.48 -14.46
C ILE A 77 -1.46 9.54 -14.75
N ASN A 78 -1.03 10.57 -15.46
CA ASN A 78 0.33 10.72 -15.99
C ASN A 78 1.47 10.61 -14.94
N PHE A 79 1.22 10.93 -13.68
CA PHE A 79 2.21 10.84 -12.61
C PHE A 79 2.24 9.49 -11.89
N ILE A 80 1.34 8.55 -12.21
CA ILE A 80 1.23 7.29 -11.45
C ILE A 80 2.49 6.45 -11.56
N GLU A 81 3.07 6.39 -12.76
CA GLU A 81 4.24 5.58 -13.03
C GLU A 81 5.47 6.11 -12.29
N SER A 82 5.71 7.43 -12.34
CA SER A 82 6.84 8.05 -11.65
C SER A 82 6.73 7.92 -10.13
N ASP A 83 5.54 8.15 -9.58
CA ASP A 83 5.33 8.15 -8.14
C ASP A 83 5.40 6.71 -7.58
N LEU A 84 4.85 5.71 -8.29
CA LEU A 84 4.99 4.29 -7.91
C LEU A 84 6.41 3.78 -8.08
N LYS A 85 7.14 4.18 -9.14
CA LYS A 85 8.56 3.84 -9.29
C LYS A 85 9.38 4.35 -8.11
N LYS A 86 9.10 5.57 -7.65
CA LYS A 86 9.75 6.14 -6.46
C LYS A 86 9.44 5.29 -5.22
N ILE A 87 8.17 4.99 -4.95
CA ILE A 87 7.77 4.13 -3.82
C ILE A 87 8.46 2.75 -3.89
N LEU A 88 8.51 2.15 -5.08
CA LEU A 88 9.14 0.85 -5.32
C LEU A 88 10.65 0.87 -5.02
N GLN A 89 11.37 1.85 -5.56
CA GLN A 89 12.82 2.02 -5.36
C GLN A 89 13.15 2.29 -3.89
N GLU A 90 12.39 3.17 -3.26
CA GLU A 90 12.58 3.56 -1.87
C GLU A 90 12.27 2.43 -0.88
N ASN A 91 11.52 1.40 -1.26
CA ASN A 91 11.04 0.35 -0.36
C ASN A 91 11.31 -1.07 -0.90
N THR A 92 12.31 -1.22 -1.79
CA THR A 92 12.58 -2.49 -2.50
C THR A 92 12.77 -3.68 -1.57
N LYS A 93 13.59 -3.53 -0.52
CA LYS A 93 13.85 -4.61 0.45
C LYS A 93 12.56 -5.04 1.15
N THR A 94 11.77 -4.10 1.65
CA THR A 94 10.50 -4.38 2.33
C THR A 94 9.49 -5.03 1.39
N LEU A 95 9.35 -4.54 0.16
CA LEU A 95 8.41 -5.11 -0.82
C LEU A 95 8.76 -6.55 -1.22
N LEU A 96 10.05 -6.87 -1.33
CA LEU A 96 10.52 -8.26 -1.52
C LEU A 96 10.15 -9.15 -0.33
N LYS A 97 10.35 -8.67 0.91
CA LYS A 97 9.90 -9.38 2.12
C LYS A 97 8.39 -9.64 2.09
N ILE A 98 7.58 -8.61 1.78
CA ILE A 98 6.11 -8.70 1.71
C ILE A 98 5.69 -9.79 0.71
N LYS A 99 6.28 -9.77 -0.49
CA LYS A 99 6.00 -10.77 -1.53
C LYS A 99 6.38 -12.19 -1.09
N LYS A 100 7.54 -12.35 -0.44
CA LYS A 100 7.98 -13.64 0.10
C LYS A 100 7.00 -14.17 1.14
N ILE A 101 6.56 -13.32 2.07
CA ILE A 101 5.57 -13.65 3.11
C ILE A 101 4.24 -14.07 2.48
N ARG A 102 3.68 -13.24 1.58
CA ARG A 102 2.42 -13.55 0.88
C ARG A 102 2.48 -14.92 0.20
N ASN A 103 3.50 -15.15 -0.64
CA ASN A 103 3.65 -16.41 -1.37
C ASN A 103 3.76 -17.60 -0.42
N LYS A 104 4.50 -17.44 0.69
CA LYS A 104 4.67 -18.52 1.66
C LYS A 104 3.40 -18.82 2.42
N TYR A 105 2.67 -17.81 2.85
CA TYR A 105 1.38 -18.00 3.51
C TYR A 105 0.36 -18.68 2.58
N GLU A 106 0.30 -18.28 1.30
CA GLU A 106 -0.62 -18.90 0.32
C GLU A 106 -0.33 -20.40 0.09
N HIS A 107 0.93 -20.84 0.23
CA HIS A 107 1.34 -22.22 -0.09
C HIS A 107 1.60 -23.11 1.13
N GLU A 108 2.08 -22.53 2.24
CA GLU A 108 2.55 -23.20 3.45
C GLU A 108 2.15 -22.40 4.71
N PRO A 109 0.84 -22.15 4.96
CA PRO A 109 0.40 -21.26 6.05
C PRO A 109 0.83 -21.76 7.43
N HIS A 110 0.97 -23.09 7.62
CA HIS A 110 1.46 -23.71 8.86
C HIS A 110 2.95 -23.42 9.17
N ASN A 111 3.71 -22.87 8.23
CA ASN A 111 5.10 -22.45 8.44
C ASN A 111 5.23 -20.96 8.77
N VAL A 112 4.12 -20.22 8.77
CA VAL A 112 4.09 -18.81 9.15
C VAL A 112 3.78 -18.72 10.65
N ASN A 113 4.82 -18.60 11.47
CA ASN A 113 4.69 -18.38 12.91
C ASN A 113 5.13 -16.96 13.26
N GLY A 114 4.31 -16.23 14.00
CA GLY A 114 4.64 -14.89 14.45
C GLY A 114 5.67 -14.88 15.58
N ALA A 115 6.84 -14.28 15.32
CA ALA A 115 7.78 -13.87 16.37
C ALA A 115 7.64 -12.36 16.58
N PHE A 116 7.19 -11.96 17.78
CA PHE A 116 6.90 -10.56 18.10
C PHE A 116 7.88 -10.01 19.11
N SER A 117 8.27 -8.75 18.92
CA SER A 117 8.75 -7.91 20.01
C SER A 117 7.84 -6.69 20.11
N THR A 118 7.05 -6.58 21.16
CA THR A 118 6.42 -5.32 21.55
C THR A 118 7.43 -4.54 22.37
N GLY A 119 8.21 -3.66 21.73
CA GLY A 119 9.11 -2.77 22.46
C GLY A 119 8.32 -1.73 23.27
N HIS A 120 8.90 -1.22 24.36
CA HIS A 120 8.34 -0.11 25.16
C HIS A 120 7.99 1.15 24.32
N SER A 121 8.48 1.23 23.07
CA SER A 121 8.20 2.26 22.08
C SER A 121 7.44 1.70 20.86
N SER A 122 6.12 1.50 20.98
CA SER A 122 5.11 1.61 19.89
C SER A 122 5.27 0.88 18.54
N PHE A 123 6.27 0.01 18.34
CA PHE A 123 6.50 -0.70 17.07
C PHE A 123 6.18 -2.18 17.23
N SER A 124 5.32 -2.68 16.34
CA SER A 124 4.99 -4.10 16.24
C SER A 124 5.81 -4.68 15.10
N ALA A 125 6.59 -5.73 15.38
CA ALA A 125 7.31 -6.50 14.38
C ALA A 125 6.68 -7.89 14.26
N MET A 126 6.57 -8.38 13.04
CA MET A 126 6.13 -9.74 12.73
C MET A 126 7.25 -10.47 12.00
N GLY A 127 7.83 -11.46 12.68
CA GLY A 127 8.72 -12.44 12.07
C GLY A 127 7.93 -13.56 11.39
N PHE A 128 8.38 -14.00 10.22
CA PHE A 128 7.86 -15.14 9.48
C PHE A 128 8.99 -16.14 9.22
N TYR A 129 8.86 -17.38 9.69
CA TYR A 129 9.85 -18.42 9.40
C TYR A 129 9.62 -19.04 8.02
N CYS A 130 10.40 -18.61 7.03
CA CYS A 130 10.39 -19.22 5.70
C CYS A 130 11.41 -20.36 5.67
N ARG A 131 10.99 -21.60 5.97
CA ARG A 131 11.88 -22.75 6.23
C ARG A 131 12.78 -22.47 7.45
N ASN A 132 14.04 -22.08 7.23
CA ASN A 132 15.02 -21.75 8.27
C ASN A 132 15.35 -20.25 8.32
N GLU A 133 14.77 -19.43 7.44
CA GLU A 133 15.05 -18.00 7.37
C GLU A 133 13.93 -17.21 8.05
N LEU A 134 14.27 -16.47 9.10
CA LEU A 134 13.36 -15.49 9.71
C LEU A 134 13.27 -14.25 8.81
N VAL A 135 12.10 -14.03 8.22
CA VAL A 135 11.78 -12.81 7.47
C VAL A 135 10.91 -11.95 8.37
N SER A 136 11.46 -10.88 8.94
CA SER A 136 10.67 -9.94 9.73
C SER A 136 10.32 -8.68 8.95
N ILE A 137 9.09 -8.21 9.14
CA ILE A 137 8.65 -6.88 8.76
C ILE A 137 8.06 -6.22 9.99
N ASP A 138 8.36 -4.94 10.18
CA ASP A 138 7.76 -4.14 11.24
C ASP A 138 6.80 -3.07 10.73
N THR A 139 6.04 -2.48 11.65
CA THR A 139 5.11 -1.40 11.34
C THR A 139 5.81 -0.14 10.85
N MET A 140 7.10 0.07 11.13
CA MET A 140 7.84 1.23 10.60
C MET A 140 8.10 1.07 9.11
N GLU A 141 8.58 -0.10 8.67
CA GLU A 141 8.77 -0.45 7.26
C GLU A 141 7.45 -0.27 6.48
N LEU A 142 6.33 -0.75 7.03
CA LEU A 142 5.00 -0.59 6.44
C LEU A 142 4.53 0.87 6.44
N THR A 143 4.86 1.65 7.48
CA THR A 143 4.49 3.07 7.59
C THR A 143 4.99 3.84 6.38
N TYR A 144 6.26 3.64 5.97
CA TYR A 144 6.80 4.38 4.83
C TYR A 144 6.02 4.11 3.53
N ILE A 145 5.72 2.83 3.25
CA ILE A 145 4.99 2.45 2.04
C ILE A 145 3.57 3.02 2.06
N ILE A 146 2.82 2.79 3.14
CA ILE A 146 1.41 3.21 3.26
C ILE A 146 1.31 4.74 3.23
N TYR A 147 2.23 5.44 3.89
CA TYR A 147 2.23 6.88 3.91
C TYR A 147 2.43 7.50 2.52
N ASP A 148 3.36 6.96 1.74
CA ASP A 148 3.64 7.46 0.39
C ASP A 148 2.52 7.08 -0.60
N LEU A 149 1.88 5.91 -0.41
CA LEU A 149 0.64 5.56 -1.11
C LEU A 149 -0.49 6.54 -0.80
N ASN A 150 -0.69 6.93 0.46
CA ASN A 150 -1.69 7.93 0.83
C ASN A 150 -1.44 9.28 0.15
N LYS A 151 -0.17 9.71 0.02
CA LYS A 151 0.20 10.92 -0.72
C LYS A 151 -0.11 10.79 -2.22
N LEU A 152 0.19 9.64 -2.83
CA LEU A 152 -0.15 9.37 -4.22
C LEU A 152 -1.68 9.47 -4.43
N PHE A 153 -2.47 8.86 -3.57
CA PHE A 153 -3.93 8.87 -3.70
C PHE A 153 -4.54 10.24 -3.41
N ASP A 154 -3.99 11.03 -2.49
CA ASP A 154 -4.36 12.43 -2.29
C ASP A 154 -4.11 13.27 -3.55
N LYS A 155 -2.99 13.04 -4.24
CA LYS A 155 -2.68 13.69 -5.53
C LYS A 155 -3.66 13.26 -6.64
N ILE A 156 -4.07 11.99 -6.66
CA ILE A 156 -5.12 11.49 -7.57
C ILE A 156 -6.46 12.16 -7.26
N GLU A 157 -6.86 12.24 -5.99
CA GLU A 157 -8.09 12.91 -5.56
C GLU A 157 -8.12 14.37 -6.00
N LYS A 158 -7.01 15.10 -5.82
CA LYS A 158 -6.87 16.49 -6.30
C LYS A 158 -7.06 16.60 -7.82
N LYS A 159 -6.49 15.69 -8.60
CA LYS A 159 -6.71 15.64 -10.07
C LYS A 159 -8.19 15.39 -10.41
N ILE A 160 -8.85 14.49 -9.69
CA ILE A 160 -10.28 14.19 -9.88
C ILE A 160 -11.13 15.43 -9.57
N ASN A 161 -10.83 16.15 -8.48
CA ASN A 161 -11.55 17.37 -8.10
C ASN A 161 -11.39 18.48 -9.14
N ILE A 162 -10.21 18.62 -9.77
CA ILE A 162 -10.00 19.54 -10.89
C ILE A 162 -10.90 19.16 -12.07
N ILE A 163 -10.94 17.88 -12.45
CA ILE A 163 -11.80 17.39 -13.54
C ILE A 163 -13.28 17.61 -13.24
N GLU A 164 -13.71 17.41 -11.99
CA GLU A 164 -15.09 17.68 -11.58
C GLU A 164 -15.47 19.16 -11.74
N PHE A 165 -14.54 20.06 -11.44
CA PHE A 165 -14.73 21.49 -11.59
C PHE A 165 -14.73 21.92 -13.07
N GLU A 166 -13.75 21.47 -13.85
CA GLU A 166 -13.53 21.91 -15.24
C GLU A 166 -14.45 21.21 -16.25
N ASN A 167 -14.82 19.95 -16.03
CA ASN A 167 -15.49 19.09 -17.01
C ASN A 167 -16.86 18.57 -16.49
N LYS A 168 -17.55 19.36 -15.68
CA LYS A 168 -18.81 18.96 -14.99
C LYS A 168 -19.88 18.37 -15.92
N ASP A 169 -19.97 18.87 -17.14
CA ASP A 169 -20.95 18.45 -18.15
C ASP A 169 -20.53 17.16 -18.87
N GLU A 170 -19.23 16.83 -18.90
CA GLU A 170 -18.71 15.56 -19.44
C GLU A 170 -18.84 14.40 -18.43
N LEU A 171 -19.17 14.70 -17.17
CA LEU A 171 -19.31 13.69 -16.11
C LEU A 171 -20.72 13.11 -16.07
N ASN A 172 -20.81 11.81 -16.37
CA ASN A 172 -22.05 11.06 -16.21
C ASN A 172 -22.40 10.88 -14.71
N GLN A 173 -23.64 10.43 -14.46
CA GLN A 173 -24.15 10.26 -13.09
C GLN A 173 -23.29 9.30 -12.25
N PHE A 174 -22.73 8.25 -12.87
CA PHE A 174 -21.87 7.31 -12.16
C PHE A 174 -20.55 7.98 -11.75
N ASN A 175 -19.90 8.73 -12.63
CA ASN A 175 -18.68 9.44 -12.28
C ASN A 175 -18.90 10.38 -11.09
N LYS A 176 -19.98 11.19 -11.12
CA LYS A 176 -20.36 12.09 -10.01
C LYS A 176 -20.53 11.33 -8.71
N MET A 177 -21.21 10.17 -8.73
CA MET A 177 -21.38 9.34 -7.54
C MET A 177 -20.05 8.79 -7.00
N TYR A 178 -19.13 8.35 -7.87
CA TYR A 178 -17.83 7.84 -7.45
C TYR A 178 -16.91 8.94 -6.91
N ILE A 179 -16.94 10.14 -7.50
CA ILE A 179 -16.21 11.31 -7.00
C ILE A 179 -16.63 11.63 -5.56
N GLU A 180 -17.94 11.70 -5.31
CA GLU A 180 -18.46 11.92 -3.95
C GLU A 180 -18.04 10.83 -2.96
N LYS A 181 -17.98 9.56 -3.40
CA LYS A 181 -17.47 8.47 -2.57
C LYS A 181 -15.98 8.62 -2.27
N ILE A 182 -15.17 9.06 -3.24
CA ILE A 182 -13.73 9.29 -3.07
C ILE A 182 -13.49 10.40 -2.04
N LYS A 183 -14.16 11.56 -2.19
CA LYS A 183 -14.02 12.70 -1.26
C LYS A 183 -14.33 12.34 0.20
N ARG A 184 -15.26 11.40 0.43
CA ARG A 184 -15.63 10.94 1.79
C ARG A 184 -14.54 10.12 2.47
N ILE A 185 -13.62 9.51 1.72
CA ILE A 185 -12.55 8.67 2.30
C ILE A 185 -11.49 9.54 2.98
N GLN A 186 -11.18 10.70 2.41
CA GLN A 186 -10.17 11.63 2.93
C GLN A 186 -8.84 10.95 3.27
N ILE A 187 -8.27 10.21 2.32
CA ILE A 187 -7.19 9.25 2.57
C ILE A 187 -5.96 9.89 3.25
N ILE A 188 -5.67 11.15 2.92
CA ILE A 188 -4.53 11.89 3.48
C ILE A 188 -4.63 12.08 5.00
N ASN A 189 -5.83 12.04 5.57
CA ASN A 189 -6.02 12.20 7.01
C ASN A 189 -5.43 11.03 7.81
N TYR A 190 -5.29 9.84 7.23
CA TYR A 190 -4.61 8.73 7.90
C TYR A 190 -3.15 9.06 8.23
N ASN A 191 -2.47 9.81 7.36
CA ASN A 191 -1.07 10.19 7.57
C ASN A 191 -0.85 11.06 8.82
N LYS A 192 -1.89 11.71 9.36
CA LYS A 192 -1.80 12.48 10.62
C LYS A 192 -1.51 11.58 11.83
N ALA A 193 -1.89 10.31 11.76
CA ALA A 193 -1.68 9.33 12.82
C ALA A 193 -0.40 8.50 12.63
N TYR A 194 0.35 8.72 11.55
CA TYR A 194 1.52 7.92 11.20
C TYR A 194 2.80 8.71 11.52
N THR A 195 3.59 8.19 12.46
CA THR A 195 4.89 8.76 12.81
C THR A 195 5.96 8.22 11.87
N ARG A 196 6.60 9.10 11.08
CA ARG A 196 7.79 8.74 10.27
C ARG A 196 9.05 9.19 11.00
N ILE A 197 9.96 8.27 11.27
CA ILE A 197 11.33 8.60 11.65
C ILE A 197 12.13 8.93 10.37
N PRO A 198 13.08 9.88 10.35
CA PRO A 198 13.93 10.10 9.18
C PRO A 198 14.75 8.84 8.85
N ARG A 199 14.79 8.44 7.57
CA ARG A 199 15.47 7.20 7.13
C ARG A 199 16.98 7.16 7.44
N GLN A 200 17.60 8.33 7.63
CA GLN A 200 19.02 8.47 7.99
C GLN A 200 19.37 7.95 9.40
N TYR A 201 18.37 7.69 10.25
CA TYR A 201 18.62 7.12 11.59
C TYR A 201 19.01 5.62 11.55
N TYR A 202 18.70 4.90 10.46
CA TYR A 202 18.99 3.47 10.32
C TYR A 202 20.30 3.17 9.57
N SER A 203 21.04 4.17 9.10
CA SER A 203 22.35 3.97 8.46
C SER A 203 23.52 3.89 9.46
N TYR A 204 23.23 3.84 10.76
CA TYR A 204 24.22 3.83 11.85
C TYR A 204 24.04 2.66 12.85
N GLN A 205 23.28 1.62 12.48
CA GLN A 205 23.17 0.36 13.23
C GLN A 205 23.55 -0.81 12.33
#